data_AF-A0A5J4P4E2-F1
#
_entry.id   AF-A0A5J4P4E2-F1
#
_cell.length_a   1.000
_cell.length_b   1.000
_cell.length_c   1.000
_cell.angle_alpha   90.00
_cell.angle_beta   90.00
_cell.angle_gamma   90.00
#
_symmetry.space_group_name_H-M   'P 1'
#
loop_
_entity.id
_entity.type
_entity.pdbx_description
1 polymer ?
#
loop_
_entity_poly.entity_id
_entity_poly.type
_entity_poly.pdbx_seq_one_letter_code
_entity_poly.pdbx_strand_id
1 'polypeptide(L)'
;SLIIRALYPNDNGKLLPGQTTSLKIKMHEISDAIAIPSEAIVPEMGKDKVFLYKSGKAYPVTITKGLRTDALVQVLNGLNIGDTLITSGTLQLRMGLDVLLDEVN
;
A
#
# COMPACT_ATOMS: atom_id res chain seq x y z
N SER A 1 2.75 -27.46 3.46
CA SER A 1 4.09 -26.86 3.50
C SER A 1 4.73 -27.01 2.13
N LEU A 2 5.39 -25.97 1.61
CA LEU A 2 6.10 -26.02 0.33
C LEU A 2 7.60 -26.01 0.59
N ILE A 3 8.33 -27.00 0.08
CA ILE A 3 9.79 -27.08 0.17
C ILE A 3 10.36 -26.56 -1.16
N ILE A 4 11.21 -25.55 -1.09
CA ILE A 4 11.83 -24.90 -2.26
C ILE A 4 13.34 -25.05 -2.15
N ARG A 5 14.02 -25.32 -3.28
CA ARG A 5 15.49 -25.34 -3.37
C ARG A 5 15.95 -24.18 -4.25
N ALA A 6 16.93 -23.41 -3.79
CA ALA A 6 17.58 -22.37 -4.55
C ALA A 6 19.01 -22.79 -4.89
N LEU A 7 19.46 -22.51 -6.12
CA LEU A 7 20.85 -22.70 -6.53
C LEU A 7 21.57 -21.34 -6.50
N TYR A 8 22.75 -21.30 -5.91
CA TYR A 8 23.57 -20.09 -5.81
C TYR A 8 25.04 -20.44 -6.09
N PRO A 9 25.73 -19.74 -7.02
CA PRO A 9 27.16 -19.92 -7.25
C PRO A 9 27.96 -19.48 -6.01
N ASN A 10 28.69 -20.41 -5.39
CA ASN A 10 29.48 -20.17 -4.17
C ASN A 10 30.98 -20.31 -4.45
N ASP A 11 31.45 -19.77 -5.57
CA ASP A 11 32.82 -19.99 -6.07
C ASP A 11 33.92 -19.56 -5.08
N ASN A 12 33.60 -18.59 -4.21
CA ASN A 12 34.51 -18.06 -3.18
C ASN A 12 34.24 -18.61 -1.76
N GLY A 13 33.40 -19.65 -1.62
CA GLY A 13 33.14 -20.31 -0.33
C GLY A 13 32.53 -19.43 0.76
N LYS A 14 31.86 -18.32 0.40
CA LYS A 14 31.30 -17.34 1.35
C LYS A 14 30.11 -17.89 2.13
N LEU A 15 29.36 -18.83 1.55
CA LEU A 15 28.26 -19.52 2.23
C LEU A 15 28.76 -20.84 2.80
N LEU A 16 28.73 -20.97 4.13
CA LEU A 16 29.11 -22.19 4.84
C LEU A 16 27.86 -23.06 5.15
N PRO A 17 27.95 -24.40 5.05
CA PRO A 17 26.88 -25.30 5.45
C PRO A 17 26.46 -25.13 6.92
N GLY A 18 25.19 -25.37 7.21
CA GLY A 18 24.64 -25.30 8.57
C GLY A 18 24.21 -23.90 9.03
N GLN A 19 24.49 -22.85 8.24
CA GLN A 19 24.01 -21.50 8.53
C GLN A 19 22.57 -21.28 8.06
N THR A 20 21.85 -20.42 8.78
CA THR A 20 20.54 -19.93 8.35
C THR A 20 20.71 -18.69 7.48
N THR A 21 19.99 -18.62 6.36
CA THR A 21 20.02 -17.49 5.42
C THR A 21 18.59 -17.06 5.08
N SER A 22 18.39 -15.77 4.84
CA SER A 22 17.13 -15.23 4.32
C SER A 22 17.22 -15.02 2.80
N LEU A 23 16.28 -15.60 2.06
CA LEU A 23 16.14 -15.38 0.62
C LEU A 23 14.99 -14.38 0.37
N LYS A 24 15.25 -13.31 -0.36
CA LYS A 24 14.21 -12.39 -0.84
C LYS A 24 13.90 -12.72 -2.30
N ILE A 25 12.68 -13.17 -2.57
CA ILE A 25 12.22 -13.46 -3.93
C ILE A 25 11.31 -12.31 -4.38
N LYS A 26 11.68 -11.62 -5.46
CA LYS A 26 10.79 -10.67 -6.13
C LYS A 26 9.80 -11.47 -6.97
N MET A 27 8.53 -11.49 -6.57
CA MET A 27 7.49 -12.30 -7.25
C MET A 27 6.97 -11.63 -8.52
N HIS A 28 6.56 -10.37 -8.43
CA HIS A 28 6.05 -9.55 -9.54
C HIS A 28 6.30 -8.07 -9.24
N GLU A 29 6.64 -7.32 -10.27
CA GLU A 29 6.64 -5.86 -10.24
C GLU A 29 5.46 -5.41 -11.11
N ILE A 30 4.54 -4.65 -10.52
CA ILE A 30 3.39 -4.12 -11.24
C ILE A 30 3.70 -2.67 -11.57
N SER A 31 4.08 -2.43 -12.83
CA SER A 31 4.27 -1.08 -13.37
C SER A 31 2.97 -0.29 -13.28
N ASP A 32 3.08 1.02 -13.06
CA ASP A 32 1.97 1.98 -13.13
C ASP A 32 0.81 1.72 -12.14
N ALA A 33 1.07 1.01 -11.04
CA ALA A 33 0.08 0.79 -9.99
C ALA A 33 -0.05 2.00 -9.05
N ILE A 34 -1.28 2.43 -8.78
CA ILE A 34 -1.56 3.36 -7.69
C ILE A 34 -1.41 2.59 -6.37
N ALA A 35 -0.42 2.97 -5.57
CA ALA A 35 -0.21 2.42 -4.24
C ALA A 35 -0.44 3.51 -3.19
N ILE A 36 -1.23 3.19 -2.17
CA ILE A 36 -1.55 4.10 -1.06
C ILE A 36 -1.11 3.52 0.28
N PRO A 37 -0.83 4.35 1.29
CA PRO A 37 -0.61 3.88 2.66
C PRO A 37 -1.79 3.06 3.17
N SER A 38 -1.51 1.94 3.82
CA SER A 38 -2.56 1.07 4.36
C SER A 38 -3.44 1.76 5.41
N GLU A 39 -2.87 2.72 6.15
CA GLU A 39 -3.54 3.54 7.16
C GLU A 39 -4.58 4.53 6.60
N ALA A 40 -4.49 4.89 5.32
CA ALA A 40 -5.43 5.81 4.68
C ALA A 40 -6.79 5.15 4.37
N ILE A 41 -6.88 3.82 4.49
CA ILE A 41 -8.06 3.03 4.15
C ILE A 41 -8.99 2.95 5.36
N VAL A 42 -10.24 3.36 5.16
CA VAL A 42 -11.33 3.29 6.13
C VAL A 42 -12.32 2.21 5.71
N PRO A 43 -12.36 1.06 6.41
CA PRO A 43 -13.37 0.04 6.17
C PRO A 43 -14.72 0.50 6.72
N GLU A 44 -15.75 0.54 5.88
CA GLU A 44 -17.11 0.92 6.27
C GLU A 44 -18.14 0.01 5.60
N MET A 45 -18.95 -0.68 6.41
CA MET A 45 -20.02 -1.59 5.94
C MET A 45 -19.57 -2.59 4.86
N GLY A 46 -18.36 -3.16 5.02
CA GLY A 46 -17.80 -4.13 4.07
C GLY A 46 -17.24 -3.53 2.78
N LYS A 47 -17.17 -2.20 2.67
CA LYS A 47 -16.51 -1.48 1.58
C LYS A 47 -15.25 -0.79 2.10
N ASP A 48 -14.22 -0.75 1.27
CA ASP A 48 -13.02 0.03 1.55
C ASP A 48 -13.16 1.43 0.96
N LYS A 49 -12.98 2.45 1.81
CA LYS A 49 -13.04 3.85 1.41
C LYS A 49 -11.73 4.54 1.72
N VAL A 50 -11.48 5.61 0.99
CA VAL A 50 -10.43 6.59 1.27
C VAL A 50 -11.03 7.99 1.19
N PHE A 51 -10.34 8.98 1.72
CA PHE A 51 -10.76 10.38 1.64
C PHE A 51 -9.82 11.17 0.76
N LEU A 52 -10.39 11.82 -0.26
CA LEU A 52 -9.69 12.76 -1.11
C LEU A 52 -9.87 14.17 -0.58
N TYR A 53 -8.80 14.95 -0.65
CA TYR A 53 -8.86 16.38 -0.44
C TYR A 53 -9.25 17.07 -1.76
N LYS A 54 -10.37 17.79 -1.77
CA LYS A 54 -10.79 18.64 -2.89
C LYS A 54 -11.28 19.97 -2.37
N SER A 55 -10.63 21.05 -2.78
CA SER A 55 -11.05 22.42 -2.47
C SER A 55 -11.31 22.68 -0.97
N GLY A 56 -10.42 22.23 -0.10
CA GLY A 56 -10.55 22.44 1.35
C GLY A 56 -11.43 21.43 2.06
N LYS A 57 -11.95 20.39 1.37
CA LYS A 57 -12.91 19.45 1.94
C LYS A 57 -12.54 17.99 1.71
N ALA A 58 -12.99 17.13 2.62
CA ALA A 58 -12.86 15.68 2.52
C ALA A 58 -13.99 15.06 1.68
N TYR A 59 -13.63 14.26 0.69
CA TYR A 59 -14.56 13.51 -0.17
C TYR A 59 -14.30 12.02 -0.08
N PRO A 60 -15.25 11.20 0.42
CA PRO A 60 -15.06 9.76 0.48
C PRO A 60 -15.16 9.15 -0.91
N VAL A 61 -14.24 8.25 -1.22
CA VAL A 61 -14.23 7.47 -2.46
C VAL A 61 -14.07 6.00 -2.12
N THR A 62 -14.94 5.17 -2.68
CA THR A 62 -14.83 3.71 -2.52
C THR A 62 -13.77 3.20 -3.47
N ILE A 63 -12.88 2.35 -2.96
CA ILE A 63 -11.79 1.76 -3.73
C ILE A 63 -11.92 0.25 -3.82
N THR A 64 -11.31 -0.33 -4.85
CA THR A 64 -11.06 -1.77 -4.91
C THR A 64 -9.59 -2.02 -4.63
N LYS A 65 -9.28 -2.77 -3.57
CA LYS A 65 -7.91 -3.08 -3.17
C LYS A 65 -7.37 -4.28 -3.95
N GLY A 66 -6.08 -4.24 -4.27
CA GLY A 66 -5.31 -5.32 -4.86
C GLY A 66 -4.30 -5.89 -3.87
N LEU A 67 -3.05 -6.06 -4.31
CA LEU A 67 -1.97 -6.56 -3.47
C LEU A 67 -1.71 -5.64 -2.27
N ARG A 68 -1.41 -6.27 -1.12
CA ARG A 68 -1.03 -5.58 0.11
C ARG A 68 0.37 -5.99 0.53
N THR A 69 1.18 -4.98 0.84
CA THR A 69 2.42 -5.10 1.62
C THR A 69 2.18 -4.60 3.04
N ASP A 70 3.17 -4.68 3.91
CA ASP A 70 3.02 -4.21 5.30
C ASP A 70 2.73 -2.69 5.37
N ALA A 71 3.26 -1.90 4.43
CA ALA A 71 3.11 -0.44 4.41
C ALA A 71 2.06 0.06 3.39
N LEU A 72 2.01 -0.56 2.21
CA LEU A 72 1.26 -0.06 1.05
C LEU A 72 0.21 -1.05 0.58
N VAL A 73 -0.88 -0.51 0.04
CA VAL A 73 -1.95 -1.26 -0.63
C VAL A 73 -2.10 -0.74 -2.05
N GLN A 74 -2.14 -1.66 -3.01
CA GLN A 74 -2.48 -1.38 -4.38
C GLN A 74 -3.96 -1.03 -4.52
N VAL A 75 -4.28 0.01 -5.27
CA VAL A 75 -5.65 0.39 -5.64
C VAL A 75 -5.88 0.01 -7.09
N LEU A 76 -6.82 -0.91 -7.32
CA LEU A 76 -7.20 -1.38 -8.65
C LEU A 76 -8.20 -0.44 -9.32
N ASN A 77 -9.09 0.18 -8.54
CA ASN A 77 -10.11 1.11 -9.01
C ASN A 77 -10.46 2.13 -7.94
N GLY A 78 -10.92 3.30 -8.37
CA GLY A 78 -11.48 4.36 -7.51
C GLY A 78 -10.56 5.56 -7.30
N LEU A 79 -9.30 5.51 -7.74
CA LEU A 79 -8.37 6.63 -7.69
C LEU A 79 -7.80 6.95 -9.06
N ASN A 80 -7.49 8.21 -9.30
CA ASN A 80 -6.79 8.68 -10.49
C ASN A 80 -5.46 9.33 -10.12
N ILE A 81 -4.54 9.34 -11.08
CA ILE A 81 -3.30 10.09 -10.95
C ILE A 81 -3.63 11.58 -10.79
N GLY A 82 -3.04 12.21 -9.77
CA GLY A 82 -3.27 13.62 -9.43
C GLY A 82 -4.30 13.83 -8.31
N ASP A 83 -5.01 12.79 -7.86
CA ASP A 83 -5.85 12.89 -6.67
C ASP A 83 -4.99 13.11 -5.40
N THR A 84 -5.40 14.04 -4.54
CA THR A 84 -4.76 14.28 -3.24
C THR A 84 -5.43 13.43 -2.16
N LEU A 85 -4.68 12.49 -1.59
CA LEU A 85 -5.17 11.55 -0.58
C LEU A 85 -4.94 12.09 0.84
N ILE A 86 -5.93 11.97 1.71
CA ILE A 86 -5.78 12.25 3.14
C ILE A 86 -5.38 10.95 3.85
N THR A 87 -4.23 10.95 4.52
CA THR A 87 -3.64 9.74 5.14
C THR A 87 -3.81 9.69 6.66
N SER A 88 -4.04 10.84 7.32
CA SER A 88 -4.17 10.95 8.77
C SER A 88 -5.56 11.45 9.19
N GLY A 89 -5.96 11.15 10.43
CA GLY A 89 -7.25 11.59 10.98
C GLY A 89 -8.49 11.01 10.28
N THR A 90 -8.32 9.99 9.44
CA THR A 90 -9.34 9.48 8.50
C THR A 90 -10.61 8.96 9.18
N LEU A 91 -10.52 8.46 10.41
CA LEU A 91 -11.66 8.00 11.20
C LEU A 91 -12.65 9.11 11.59
N GLN A 92 -12.21 10.36 11.62
CA GLN A 92 -13.04 11.50 11.98
C GLN A 92 -13.69 12.17 10.76
N LEU A 93 -13.18 11.85 9.57
CA LEU A 93 -13.61 12.47 8.33
C LEU A 93 -15.00 12.01 7.94
N ARG A 94 -15.76 12.95 7.37
CA ARG A 94 -17.07 12.71 6.75
C ARG A 94 -17.14 13.53 5.48
N MET A 95 -18.08 13.19 4.61
CA MET A 95 -18.29 13.91 3.36
C MET A 95 -18.47 15.42 3.61
N GLY A 96 -17.67 16.23 2.93
CA GLY A 96 -17.77 17.69 2.93
C GLY A 96 -17.18 18.38 4.17
N LEU A 97 -16.58 17.63 5.09
CA LEU A 97 -15.88 18.18 6.25
C LEU A 97 -14.74 19.08 5.77
N ASP A 98 -14.61 20.26 6.37
CA ASP A 98 -13.49 21.16 6.12
C ASP A 98 -12.19 20.56 6.66
N VAL A 99 -11.15 20.60 5.84
CA VAL A 99 -9.83 20.04 6.15
C VAL A 99 -8.79 21.11 5.91
N LEU A 100 -7.93 21.29 6.91
CA LEU A 100 -6.69 22.04 6.78
C LEU A 100 -5.57 21.03 6.62
N LEU A 101 -4.78 21.18 5.56
CA LEU A 101 -3.59 20.35 5.35
C LEU A 101 -2.46 20.90 6.21
N ASP A 102 -1.82 20.01 6.97
CA ASP A 102 -0.64 20.34 7.78
C ASP A 102 0.64 20.13 6.95
N GLU A 103 0.78 18.93 6.37
CA GLU A 103 1.91 18.56 5.50
C GLU A 103 1.41 17.91 4.20
N VAL A 104 2.14 18.14 3.10
CA VAL A 104 1.92 17.51 1.80
C VAL A 104 3.21 16.81 1.40
N ASN A 105 3.16 15.48 1.31
CA ASN A 105 4.29 14.61 0.94
C ASN A 105 4.28 14.26 -0.55
#